data_AF-A0A7I8J1I7-F1
#
_entry.id   AF-A0A7I8J1I7-F1
#
_cell.length_a   1.000
_cell.length_b   1.000
_cell.length_c   1.000
_cell.angle_alpha   90.00
_cell.angle_beta   90.00
_cell.angle_gamma   90.00
#
_symmetry.space_group_name_H-M   'P 1'
#
loop_
_entity.id
_entity.type
_entity.pdbx_description
1 polymer ?
#
loop_
_entity_poly.entity_id
_entity_poly.type
_entity_poly.pdbx_seq_one_letter_code
_entity_poly.pdbx_strand_id
1 'polypeptide(L)'
;MSDLGNGYCPIQLDQYLPLLVISLVAREGAGGGQRGVCPSLRTLRFGHSPVHGVSSRPSNSERERERIRNLTQRTFADSLMISPRMQAFMAAWAAACHSTGDVRLVVSKGTYLLGPVSFRGPCRFVSSLTFQGYLKATTNLGSYRDSWVEFGWVNRLILTGGIFDGQGASAWPHNTCPKNWNCKLLPTSIKFVSMTNTTVKGITSLNSKFFHVALVGCKGFRGSGIRISAPANSPNTDGIHIEQSQDVTIQQSSVSTGDDCISIGQGNSRITISGITCGPGHGISSVGSLGKYAYEKDVRGLVVRNSILSGTANGVRIKTWANSPGAIVAANMTFENIVMNNVANPIIIDQLYCPYASCASSVPSLVRISDISFKNIRGTSATPVAVMLRCSHGTPCKNVRLQDVHLDHPGRLRSSSTCMNIKAIYSGTQIPLPVAFRERNCEGAGRRWCSAEHGSHLLLGRGFPPAFCVFSLTAVYGFLSRK
;
A
#
# COMPACT_ATOMS: atom_id res chain seq x y z
N MET A 1 17.11 40.69 -27.38
CA MET A 1 17.87 39.51 -27.84
C MET A 1 19.09 39.37 -26.93
N SER A 2 18.98 38.99 -25.66
CA SER A 2 18.64 37.69 -25.05
C SER A 2 19.61 36.56 -25.44
N ASP A 3 20.69 36.43 -24.67
CA ASP A 3 21.33 35.13 -24.42
C ASP A 3 21.75 35.08 -22.93
N LEU A 4 20.80 34.65 -22.08
CA LEU A 4 21.03 34.39 -20.66
C LEU A 4 21.34 32.90 -20.52
N GLY A 5 22.63 32.57 -20.53
CA GLY A 5 23.12 31.23 -20.22
C GLY A 5 22.71 30.82 -18.80
N ASN A 6 21.91 29.76 -18.71
CA ASN A 6 21.63 29.04 -17.47
C ASN A 6 22.93 28.49 -16.87
N GLY A 7 23.45 29.17 -15.84
CA GLY A 7 24.58 28.67 -15.06
C GLY A 7 24.15 27.49 -14.17
N TYR A 8 24.35 26.27 -14.67
CA TYR A 8 24.37 25.05 -13.87
C TYR A 8 25.81 24.78 -13.42
N CYS A 9 26.02 24.52 -12.12
CA CYS A 9 27.27 23.95 -11.61
C CYS A 9 27.11 22.43 -11.39
N PRO A 10 27.50 21.57 -12.33
CA PRO A 10 27.65 20.15 -12.06
C PRO A 10 28.96 19.91 -11.30
N ILE A 11 28.91 19.10 -10.24
CA ILE A 11 30.11 18.54 -9.61
C ILE A 11 30.10 17.03 -9.92
N GLN A 12 31.05 16.60 -10.73
CA GLN A 12 31.36 15.21 -11.06
C GLN A 12 32.79 14.97 -10.60
N LEU A 13 33.03 13.93 -9.78
CA LEU A 13 34.38 13.56 -9.34
C LEU A 13 34.53 12.03 -9.23
N ASP A 14 35.76 11.61 -9.54
CA ASP A 14 36.20 10.30 -10.01
C ASP A 14 35.92 9.08 -9.11
N GLN A 15 35.80 7.96 -9.83
CA GLN A 15 35.72 6.59 -9.35
C GLN A 15 36.98 6.22 -8.56
N TYR A 16 36.94 6.13 -7.23
CA TYR A 16 37.68 5.14 -6.42
C TYR A 16 37.18 5.24 -4.96
N LEU A 17 36.61 4.13 -4.45
CA LEU A 17 35.89 3.94 -3.17
C LEU A 17 34.51 4.66 -3.04
N PRO A 18 33.46 3.97 -2.52
CA PRO A 18 32.14 4.56 -2.38
C PRO A 18 32.12 5.52 -1.17
N LEU A 19 32.68 6.71 -1.34
CA LEU A 19 32.48 7.84 -0.44
C LEU A 19 31.00 8.26 -0.54
N LEU A 20 30.31 8.30 0.60
CA LEU A 20 28.96 8.87 0.66
C LEU A 20 29.07 10.37 0.40
N VAL A 21 28.71 10.81 -0.80
CA VAL A 21 28.56 12.23 -1.12
C VAL A 21 27.10 12.59 -0.90
N ILE A 22 26.84 13.38 0.15
CA ILE A 22 25.57 14.08 0.33
C ILE A 22 25.79 15.54 -0.04
N SER A 23 25.31 15.92 -1.22
CA SER A 23 25.38 17.30 -1.68
C SER A 23 24.23 18.10 -1.07
N LEU A 24 24.56 19.23 -0.45
CA LEU A 24 23.61 20.23 0.01
C LEU A 24 23.59 21.36 -1.02
N VAL A 25 22.45 21.57 -1.68
CA VAL A 25 22.24 22.73 -2.56
C VAL A 25 21.28 23.68 -1.87
N ALA A 26 21.73 24.89 -1.53
CA ALA A 26 20.92 25.97 -0.99
C ALA A 26 20.82 27.10 -2.02
N ARG A 27 19.61 27.59 -2.30
CA ARG A 27 19.38 28.80 -3.14
C ARG A 27 18.91 29.94 -2.24
N GLU A 28 19.67 31.03 -2.17
CA GLU A 28 19.22 32.27 -1.54
C GLU A 28 18.35 33.09 -2.51
N GLY A 29 17.25 33.65 -2.00
CA GLY A 29 16.39 34.55 -2.75
C GLY A 29 17.05 35.91 -2.91
N ALA A 30 16.97 36.48 -4.12
CA ALA A 30 17.52 37.80 -4.42
C ALA A 30 16.76 38.90 -3.65
N GLY A 31 17.24 39.24 -2.46
CA GLY A 31 17.00 40.52 -1.79
C GLY A 31 18.06 41.51 -2.24
N GLY A 32 17.65 42.68 -2.71
CA GLY A 32 18.48 43.63 -3.44
C GLY A 32 19.72 44.16 -2.68
N GLY A 33 20.75 44.47 -3.47
CA GLY A 33 21.74 45.48 -3.14
C GLY A 33 22.98 45.03 -2.37
N GLN A 34 23.83 44.20 -2.97
CA GLN A 34 25.30 44.33 -2.95
C GLN A 34 25.92 43.21 -3.80
N ARG A 35 26.87 43.57 -4.68
CA ARG A 35 27.71 42.59 -5.39
C ARG A 35 28.55 41.85 -4.34
N GLY A 36 28.26 40.57 -4.11
CA GLY A 36 28.88 39.78 -3.06
C GLY A 36 29.10 38.33 -3.49
N VAL A 37 30.38 37.95 -3.54
CA VAL A 37 30.98 36.62 -3.37
C VAL A 37 30.01 35.47 -3.14
N CYS A 38 30.09 34.43 -3.99
CA CYS A 38 29.44 33.14 -3.72
C CYS A 38 29.80 32.64 -2.30
N PRO A 39 28.85 32.42 -1.39
CA PRO A 39 29.16 31.73 -0.15
C PRO A 39 29.59 30.30 -0.51
N SER A 40 30.69 29.84 0.08
CA SER A 40 31.28 28.54 -0.19
C SER A 40 30.23 27.41 -0.09
N LEU A 41 30.01 26.68 -1.19
CA LEU A 41 29.28 25.42 -1.18
C LEU A 41 29.97 24.45 -0.21
N ARG A 42 29.39 24.22 0.97
CA ARG A 42 29.87 23.17 1.89
C ARG A 42 29.43 21.80 1.38
N THR A 43 30.30 21.17 0.60
CA THR A 43 30.22 19.72 0.40
C THR A 43 30.72 19.05 1.68
N LEU A 44 29.85 18.40 2.45
CA LEU A 44 30.28 17.54 3.55
C LEU A 44 30.83 16.24 2.96
N ARG A 45 32.16 16.17 2.78
CA ARG A 45 32.87 14.93 2.44
C ARG A 45 33.25 14.21 3.74
N PHE A 46 32.72 13.01 3.95
CA PHE A 46 33.14 12.14 5.04
C PHE A 46 34.05 11.05 4.47
N GLY A 47 35.36 11.33 4.47
CA GLY A 47 36.43 10.37 4.18
C GLY A 47 37.56 10.56 5.17
N HIS A 48 38.09 9.49 5.75
CA HIS A 48 39.39 9.54 6.40
C HIS A 48 40.44 9.72 5.29
N SER A 49 41.10 10.88 5.25
CA SER A 49 42.34 11.07 4.49
C SER A 49 43.50 11.32 5.46
N PRO A 50 44.73 10.90 5.11
CA PRO A 50 45.87 10.89 6.02
C PRO A 50 46.33 12.32 6.31
N VAL A 51 46.64 12.58 7.58
CA VAL A 51 47.25 13.85 8.02
C VAL A 51 48.67 13.90 7.45
N HIS A 52 48.89 14.71 6.41
CA HIS A 52 50.22 15.22 6.10
C HIS A 52 50.49 16.38 7.05
N GLY A 53 51.48 16.18 7.92
CA GLY A 53 51.78 17.05 9.05
C GLY A 53 52.43 18.37 8.66
N VAL A 54 52.11 19.39 9.46
CA VAL A 54 53.05 20.45 9.81
C VAL A 54 53.42 20.23 11.27
N SER A 55 54.72 20.18 11.51
CA SER A 55 55.36 19.75 12.75
C SER A 55 55.19 20.76 13.89
N SER A 56 54.40 20.40 14.90
CA SER A 56 54.68 20.75 16.30
C SER A 56 54.41 19.52 17.17
N ARG A 57 55.37 19.15 18.04
CA ARG A 57 55.27 17.97 18.90
C ARG A 57 54.22 18.23 19.99
N PRO A 58 53.11 17.47 20.08
CA PRO A 58 52.19 17.58 21.19
C PRO A 58 52.84 17.04 22.46
N SER A 59 52.52 17.66 23.59
CA SER A 59 52.97 17.24 24.91
C SER A 59 52.45 15.84 25.27
N ASN A 60 53.13 15.12 26.17
CA ASN A 60 52.75 13.75 26.55
C ASN A 60 51.31 13.66 27.10
N SER A 61 50.84 14.71 27.78
CA SER A 61 49.48 14.78 28.33
C SER A 61 48.39 14.97 27.25
N GLU A 62 48.71 15.63 26.13
CA GLU A 62 47.79 15.78 24.99
C GLU A 62 47.65 14.48 24.20
N ARG A 63 48.74 13.72 24.00
CA ARG A 63 48.68 12.38 23.38
C ARG A 63 47.88 11.39 24.22
N GLU A 64 48.00 11.45 25.54
CA GLU A 64 47.22 10.63 26.48
C GLU A 64 45.74 10.99 26.41
N ARG A 65 45.40 12.28 26.43
CA ARG A 65 44.01 12.76 26.32
C ARG A 65 43.38 12.44 24.96
N GLU A 66 44.15 12.51 23.88
CA GLU A 66 43.70 12.17 22.53
C GLU A 66 43.56 10.64 22.36
N ARG A 67 44.44 9.84 22.95
CA ARG A 67 44.26 8.38 23.06
C ARG A 67 43.03 8.01 23.88
N ILE A 68 42.82 8.63 25.03
CA ILE A 68 41.66 8.36 25.89
C ILE A 68 40.36 8.82 25.20
N ARG A 69 40.36 9.95 24.49
CA ARG A 69 39.22 10.45 23.71
C ARG A 69 38.90 9.55 22.50
N ASN A 70 39.93 9.05 21.81
CA ASN A 70 39.77 8.09 20.71
C ASN A 70 39.36 6.69 21.20
N LEU A 71 39.86 6.23 22.35
CA LEU A 71 39.42 5.00 23.00
C LEU A 71 37.97 5.12 23.47
N THR A 72 37.58 6.23 24.10
CA THR A 72 36.19 6.46 24.53
C THR A 72 35.24 6.62 23.35
N GLN A 73 35.63 7.27 22.25
CA GLN A 73 34.82 7.30 21.02
C GLN A 73 34.69 5.93 20.37
N ARG A 74 35.77 5.12 20.35
CA ARG A 74 35.72 3.73 19.85
C ARG A 74 34.84 2.84 20.73
N THR A 75 34.98 2.90 22.05
CA THR A 75 34.17 2.08 22.97
C THR A 75 32.71 2.51 23.01
N PHE A 76 32.38 3.80 22.80
CA PHE A 76 30.99 4.25 22.64
C PHE A 76 30.39 3.85 21.29
N ALA A 77 31.18 3.85 20.22
CA ALA A 77 30.77 3.39 18.89
C ALA A 77 30.64 1.86 18.79
N ASP A 78 31.39 1.11 19.60
CA ASP A 78 31.27 -0.35 19.69
C ASP A 78 30.09 -0.77 20.61
N SER A 79 29.71 0.08 21.58
CA SER A 79 28.57 -0.11 22.49
C SER A 79 27.20 0.12 21.83
N LEU A 80 27.14 0.99 20.82
CA LEU A 80 25.98 1.21 19.98
C LEU A 80 26.39 0.84 18.55
N MET A 81 26.00 -0.34 18.05
CA MET A 81 26.27 -0.82 16.67
C MET A 81 25.78 0.14 15.57
N ILE A 82 26.43 1.29 15.44
CA ILE A 82 26.10 2.39 14.56
C ILE A 82 27.22 2.40 13.53
N SER A 83 26.96 1.85 12.35
CA SER A 83 27.94 1.91 11.27
C SER A 83 28.30 3.38 10.95
N PRO A 84 29.56 3.71 10.64
CA PRO A 84 29.97 5.07 10.27
C PRO A 84 29.14 5.68 9.12
N ARG A 85 28.61 4.81 8.24
CA ARG A 85 27.71 5.20 7.15
C ARG A 85 26.37 5.72 7.69
N MET A 86 25.80 5.05 8.68
CA MET A 86 24.56 5.48 9.33
C MET A 86 24.70 6.87 9.97
N GLN A 87 25.83 7.12 10.65
CA GLN A 87 26.12 8.45 11.22
C GLN A 87 26.16 9.53 10.15
N ALA A 88 26.74 9.27 8.99
CA ALA A 88 26.85 10.26 7.93
C ALA A 88 25.48 10.65 7.32
N PHE A 89 24.56 9.70 7.16
CA PHE A 89 23.17 10.01 6.75
C PHE A 89 22.46 10.88 7.80
N MET A 90 22.56 10.51 9.08
CA MET A 90 21.90 11.23 10.16
C MET A 90 22.50 12.63 10.37
N ALA A 91 23.82 12.75 10.29
CA ALA A 91 24.53 14.04 10.41
C ALA A 91 24.19 14.98 9.24
N ALA A 92 24.15 14.47 8.02
CA ALA A 92 23.78 15.29 6.86
C ALA A 92 22.33 15.76 6.91
N TRP A 93 21.40 14.88 7.35
CA TRP A 93 20.01 15.29 7.59
C TRP A 93 19.91 16.36 8.69
N ALA A 94 20.59 16.15 9.81
CA ALA A 94 20.61 17.14 10.90
C ALA A 94 21.15 18.49 10.43
N ALA A 95 22.25 18.51 9.68
CA ALA A 95 22.81 19.74 9.10
C ALA A 95 21.82 20.43 8.15
N ALA A 96 21.11 19.66 7.31
CA ALA A 96 20.10 20.18 6.40
C ALA A 96 18.92 20.83 7.12
N CYS A 97 18.45 20.25 8.21
CA CYS A 97 17.32 20.79 8.97
C CYS A 97 17.63 22.09 9.72
N HIS A 98 18.91 22.30 10.10
CA HIS A 98 19.37 23.55 10.70
C HIS A 98 19.82 24.60 9.67
N SER A 99 19.86 24.25 8.38
CA SER A 99 20.25 25.17 7.32
C SER A 99 19.10 26.11 6.96
N THR A 100 19.43 27.27 6.40
CA THR A 100 18.48 28.25 5.84
C THR A 100 18.43 28.16 4.32
N GLY A 101 17.39 28.75 3.71
CA GLY A 101 17.21 28.71 2.25
C GLY A 101 16.58 27.42 1.75
N ASP A 102 16.45 27.25 0.43
CA ASP A 102 15.84 26.03 -0.14
C ASP A 102 16.88 24.89 -0.21
N VAL A 103 16.76 23.89 0.68
CA VAL A 103 17.74 22.80 0.85
C VAL A 103 17.32 21.54 0.09
N ARG A 104 18.21 21.08 -0.80
CA ARG A 104 18.08 19.78 -1.49
C ARG A 104 19.21 18.85 -1.09
N LEU A 105 18.85 17.61 -0.75
CA LEU A 105 19.78 16.53 -0.44
C LEU A 105 19.81 15.51 -1.55
N VAL A 106 21.01 15.05 -1.92
CA VAL A 106 21.21 13.97 -2.88
C VAL A 106 22.08 12.89 -2.25
N VAL A 107 21.55 11.68 -2.14
CA VAL A 107 22.34 10.48 -1.85
C VAL A 107 22.82 9.95 -3.19
N SER A 108 24.11 10.10 -3.43
CA SER A 108 24.79 9.72 -4.67
C SER A 108 24.63 8.23 -5.01
N LYS A 109 24.96 7.88 -6.25
CA LYS A 109 25.02 6.49 -6.69
C LYS A 109 26.03 5.72 -5.83
N GLY A 110 25.66 4.53 -5.41
CA GLY A 110 26.49 3.65 -4.59
C GLY A 110 25.65 2.59 -3.90
N THR A 111 26.32 1.63 -3.26
CA THR A 111 25.66 0.60 -2.44
C THR A 111 25.93 0.86 -0.97
N TYR A 112 24.87 1.09 -0.20
CA TYR A 112 24.95 1.47 1.21
C TYR A 112 24.30 0.42 2.09
N LEU A 113 25.12 -0.36 2.81
CA LEU A 113 24.64 -1.19 3.92
C LEU A 113 24.31 -0.27 5.11
N LEU A 114 23.06 -0.27 5.55
CA LEU A 114 22.54 0.64 6.56
C LEU A 114 21.71 -0.08 7.63
N GLY A 115 21.96 0.29 8.89
CA GLY A 115 21.03 0.05 9.99
C GLY A 115 19.79 0.94 9.90
N PRO A 116 18.96 0.97 10.95
CA PRO A 116 17.82 1.87 11.03
C PRO A 116 18.24 3.34 10.95
N VAL A 117 17.61 4.11 10.06
CA VAL A 117 17.83 5.55 9.88
C VAL A 117 16.51 6.30 9.97
N SER A 118 16.56 7.53 10.47
CA SER A 118 15.37 8.31 10.78
C SER A 118 15.54 9.78 10.37
N PHE A 119 14.84 10.18 9.31
CA PHE A 119 14.79 11.54 8.79
C PHE A 119 13.61 12.28 9.43
N ARG A 120 13.84 12.84 10.63
CA ARG A 120 12.80 13.53 11.42
C ARG A 120 12.89 15.05 11.33
N GLY A 121 11.73 15.68 11.33
CA GLY A 121 11.56 17.12 11.44
C GLY A 121 11.31 17.60 12.87
N PRO A 122 10.97 18.90 13.03
CA PRO A 122 10.65 19.82 11.95
C PRO A 122 11.88 20.27 11.14
N CYS A 123 11.78 20.24 9.81
CA CYS A 123 12.79 20.78 8.89
C CYS A 123 12.10 21.80 7.99
N ARG A 124 12.34 23.09 8.23
CA ARG A 124 11.59 24.19 7.57
C ARG A 124 11.97 24.37 6.09
N PHE A 125 13.22 24.05 5.80
CA PHE A 125 13.94 24.47 4.59
C PHE A 125 14.30 23.30 3.66
N VAL A 126 14.14 22.06 4.12
CA VAL A 126 14.39 20.86 3.30
C VAL A 126 13.22 20.64 2.35
N SER A 127 13.45 20.85 1.05
CA SER A 127 12.42 20.68 0.02
C SER A 127 12.48 19.32 -0.67
N SER A 128 13.68 18.73 -0.80
CA SER A 128 13.82 17.44 -1.48
C SER A 128 14.96 16.58 -0.97
N LEU A 129 14.76 15.27 -1.08
CA LEU A 129 15.74 14.24 -0.85
C LEU A 129 15.70 13.25 -2.03
N THR A 130 16.79 13.19 -2.79
CA THR A 130 16.93 12.31 -3.95
C THR A 130 17.86 11.17 -3.60
N PHE A 131 17.40 9.93 -3.75
CA PHE A 131 18.23 8.74 -3.67
C PHE A 131 18.58 8.26 -5.08
N GLN A 132 19.88 8.18 -5.38
CA GLN A 132 20.38 7.61 -6.63
C GLN A 132 21.05 6.24 -6.42
N GLY A 133 21.22 5.83 -5.16
CA GLY A 133 21.91 4.60 -4.79
C GLY A 133 20.99 3.42 -4.50
N TYR A 134 21.66 2.31 -4.16
CA TYR A 134 21.09 1.07 -3.66
C TYR A 134 21.33 0.97 -2.15
N LEU A 135 20.28 1.02 -1.36
CA LEU A 135 20.33 0.89 0.09
C LEU A 135 20.01 -0.55 0.43
N LYS A 136 20.82 -1.12 1.32
CA LYS A 136 20.71 -2.51 1.75
C LYS A 136 20.58 -2.56 3.27
N ALA A 137 19.52 -3.17 3.77
CA ALA A 137 19.24 -3.27 5.19
C ALA A 137 20.18 -4.27 5.88
N THR A 138 20.66 -3.95 7.08
CA THR A 138 21.34 -4.96 7.92
C THR A 138 20.42 -6.17 8.19
N THR A 139 21.03 -7.34 8.37
CA THR A 139 20.33 -8.58 8.74
C THR A 139 20.21 -8.74 10.26
N ASN A 140 20.89 -7.91 11.05
CA ASN A 140 20.79 -7.94 12.51
C ASN A 140 19.42 -7.40 12.96
N LEU A 141 18.46 -8.30 13.20
CA LEU A 141 17.11 -7.93 13.67
C LEU A 141 17.12 -7.18 15.01
N GLY A 142 18.11 -7.43 15.88
CA GLY A 142 18.25 -6.74 17.15
C GLY A 142 18.55 -5.25 17.03
N SER A 143 19.04 -4.80 15.86
CA SER A 143 19.26 -3.37 15.59
C SER A 143 17.97 -2.60 15.40
N TYR A 144 16.87 -3.28 15.03
CA TYR A 144 15.60 -2.63 14.69
C TYR A 144 14.66 -2.53 15.89
N ARG A 145 14.03 -1.37 16.05
CA ARG A 145 12.93 -1.18 17.01
C ARG A 145 11.56 -1.30 16.34
N ASP A 146 11.37 -0.62 15.22
CA ASP A 146 10.06 -0.50 14.56
C ASP A 146 10.18 -0.49 13.02
N SER A 147 11.06 0.35 12.46
CA SER A 147 11.26 0.48 11.01
C SER A 147 12.73 0.56 10.63
N TRP A 148 13.03 0.40 9.33
CA TRP A 148 14.36 0.56 8.78
C TRP A 148 14.64 1.99 8.32
N VAL A 149 13.80 2.55 7.45
CA VAL A 149 13.93 3.95 6.99
C VAL A 149 12.68 4.72 7.37
N GLU A 150 12.81 5.62 8.33
CA GLU A 150 11.70 6.45 8.81
C GLU A 150 11.81 7.88 8.29
N PHE A 151 10.70 8.44 7.81
CA PHE A 151 10.50 9.86 7.54
C PHE A 151 9.39 10.38 8.45
N GLY A 152 9.70 11.35 9.30
CA GLY A 152 8.78 11.75 10.38
C GLY A 152 8.63 13.26 10.54
N TRP A 153 7.41 13.77 10.68
CA TRP A 153 7.13 15.18 11.03
C TRP A 153 7.77 16.22 10.08
N VAL A 154 7.83 15.91 8.79
CA VAL A 154 8.33 16.83 7.75
C VAL A 154 7.17 17.34 6.91
N ASN A 155 7.23 18.62 6.53
CA ASN A 155 6.25 19.27 5.67
C ASN A 155 6.85 19.56 4.29
N ARG A 156 6.11 19.25 3.22
CA ARG A 156 6.46 19.53 1.82
C ARG A 156 7.72 18.81 1.30
N LEU A 157 8.08 17.67 1.88
CA LEU A 157 9.21 16.87 1.38
C LEU A 157 8.87 16.24 0.03
N ILE A 158 9.79 16.39 -0.94
CA ILE A 158 9.80 15.64 -2.19
C ILE A 158 10.88 14.56 -2.12
N LEU A 159 10.48 13.30 -2.06
CA LEU A 159 11.35 12.13 -2.08
C LEU A 159 11.37 11.52 -3.49
N THR A 160 12.56 11.30 -4.05
CA THR A 160 12.71 10.73 -5.39
C THR A 160 13.75 9.62 -5.43
N GLY A 161 13.44 8.55 -6.18
CA GLY A 161 14.40 7.50 -6.53
C GLY A 161 14.86 6.62 -5.37
N GLY A 162 15.86 5.79 -5.64
CA GLY A 162 16.45 4.87 -4.68
C GLY A 162 15.87 3.47 -4.75
N ILE A 163 16.74 2.49 -4.51
CA ILE A 163 16.38 1.08 -4.35
C ILE A 163 16.62 0.73 -2.88
N PHE A 164 15.58 0.28 -2.18
CA PHE A 164 15.61 -0.07 -0.77
C PHE A 164 15.44 -1.59 -0.64
N ASP A 165 16.54 -2.33 -0.51
CA ASP A 165 16.53 -3.77 -0.27
C ASP A 165 16.48 -4.08 1.23
N GLY A 166 15.31 -4.52 1.69
CA GLY A 166 15.04 -4.87 3.07
C GLY A 166 15.72 -6.16 3.53
N GLN A 167 16.33 -6.97 2.64
CA GLN A 167 16.93 -8.26 2.98
C GLN A 167 15.99 -9.19 3.80
N GLY A 168 14.73 -9.27 3.39
CA GLY A 168 13.63 -9.91 4.13
C GLY A 168 13.82 -11.41 4.43
N ALA A 169 14.52 -12.15 3.56
CA ALA A 169 14.77 -13.58 3.74
C ALA A 169 15.46 -13.93 5.08
N SER A 170 16.28 -13.01 5.60
CA SER A 170 16.91 -13.16 6.92
C SER A 170 15.93 -13.07 8.10
N ALA A 171 14.75 -12.49 7.89
CA ALA A 171 13.78 -12.17 8.93
C ALA A 171 12.52 -13.05 8.90
N TRP A 172 12.09 -13.49 7.71
CA TRP A 172 10.84 -14.24 7.55
C TRP A 172 10.71 -15.49 8.43
N PRO A 173 11.77 -16.30 8.69
CA PRO A 173 11.68 -17.44 9.61
C PRO A 173 11.32 -17.05 11.05
N HIS A 174 11.53 -15.79 11.43
CA HIS A 174 11.23 -15.25 12.75
C HIS A 174 9.83 -14.63 12.86
N ASN A 175 9.04 -14.63 11.78
CA ASN A 175 7.68 -14.11 11.81
C ASN A 175 6.72 -15.10 12.50
N THR A 176 6.25 -14.73 13.69
CA THR A 176 5.30 -15.53 14.49
C THR A 176 3.85 -15.06 14.38
N CYS A 177 3.59 -13.96 13.67
CA CYS A 177 2.25 -13.36 13.54
C CYS A 177 1.18 -14.27 12.92
N PRO A 178 1.50 -15.18 12.00
CA PRO A 178 0.52 -16.16 11.52
C PRO A 178 0.03 -17.13 12.60
N LYS A 179 0.79 -17.32 13.69
CA LYS A 179 0.50 -18.32 14.73
C LYS A 179 0.15 -17.73 16.10
N ASN A 180 0.58 -16.49 16.36
CA ASN A 180 0.45 -15.86 17.67
C ASN A 180 -0.17 -14.47 17.53
N TRP A 181 -1.29 -14.25 18.23
CA TRP A 181 -1.99 -12.97 18.23
C TRP A 181 -1.18 -11.80 18.84
N ASN A 182 -0.26 -12.12 19.76
CA ASN A 182 0.66 -11.20 20.45
C ASN A 182 2.09 -11.27 19.86
N CYS A 183 2.22 -11.57 18.56
CA CYS A 183 3.52 -11.64 17.91
C CYS A 183 4.29 -10.32 18.00
N LYS A 184 5.62 -10.42 17.99
CA LYS A 184 6.49 -9.27 17.74
C LYS A 184 6.52 -9.00 16.23
N LEU A 185 6.14 -7.78 15.85
CA LEU A 185 6.20 -7.35 14.46
C LEU A 185 7.67 -7.26 13.98
N LEU A 186 7.90 -7.71 12.75
CA LEU A 186 9.16 -7.48 12.05
C LEU A 186 9.22 -6.04 11.54
N PRO A 187 10.42 -5.48 11.32
CA PRO A 187 10.55 -4.07 11.00
C PRO A 187 10.01 -3.75 9.59
N THR A 188 9.25 -2.67 9.50
CA THR A 188 8.79 -2.10 8.21
C THR A 188 9.97 -1.47 7.46
N SER A 189 10.09 -1.68 6.16
CA SER A 189 11.21 -1.14 5.37
C SER A 189 11.21 0.38 5.29
N ILE A 190 10.11 0.99 4.84
CA ILE A 190 10.00 2.44 4.68
C ILE A 190 8.75 2.92 5.41
N LYS A 191 8.90 3.84 6.36
CA LYS A 191 7.79 4.34 7.18
C LYS A 191 7.71 5.87 7.10
N PHE A 192 6.53 6.37 6.78
CA PHE A 192 6.20 7.79 6.78
C PHE A 192 5.26 8.06 7.96
N VAL A 193 5.67 8.94 8.86
CA VAL A 193 4.96 9.24 10.12
C VAL A 193 4.66 10.72 10.21
N SER A 194 3.39 11.08 10.37
CA SER A 194 2.97 12.47 10.56
C SER A 194 3.50 13.43 9.49
N MET A 195 3.62 12.93 8.26
CA MET A 195 4.11 13.71 7.12
C MET A 195 2.99 14.61 6.58
N THR A 196 3.33 15.83 6.18
CA THR A 196 2.35 16.79 5.61
C THR A 196 2.79 17.22 4.22
N ASN A 197 1.85 17.23 3.26
CA ASN A 197 2.08 17.66 1.87
C ASN A 197 3.29 16.99 1.19
N THR A 198 3.48 15.70 1.42
CA THR A 198 4.66 14.95 0.97
C THR A 198 4.44 14.32 -0.40
N THR A 199 5.46 14.35 -1.25
CA THR A 199 5.44 13.71 -2.56
C THR A 199 6.55 12.67 -2.66
N VAL A 200 6.22 11.44 -3.05
CA VAL A 200 7.16 10.34 -3.23
C VAL A 200 7.06 9.84 -4.67
N LYS A 201 8.20 9.81 -5.39
CA LYS A 201 8.24 9.41 -6.79
C LYS A 201 9.34 8.39 -7.07
N GLY A 202 8.99 7.31 -7.76
CA GLY A 202 9.97 6.43 -8.39
C GLY A 202 10.86 5.63 -7.43
N ILE A 203 10.45 5.45 -6.18
CA ILE A 203 11.18 4.60 -5.23
C ILE A 203 10.95 3.11 -5.56
N THR A 204 11.95 2.28 -5.30
CA THR A 204 11.82 0.82 -5.40
C THR A 204 12.07 0.18 -4.04
N SER A 205 11.15 -0.65 -3.55
CA SER A 205 11.29 -1.40 -2.29
C SER A 205 11.35 -2.90 -2.58
N LEU A 206 12.46 -3.54 -2.22
CA LEU A 206 12.72 -4.96 -2.46
C LEU A 206 12.76 -5.72 -1.14
N ASN A 207 12.22 -6.94 -1.14
CA ASN A 207 12.37 -7.94 -0.09
C ASN A 207 12.23 -7.37 1.33
N SER A 208 11.09 -6.77 1.66
CA SER A 208 10.90 -6.25 3.01
C SER A 208 10.90 -7.37 4.05
N LYS A 209 11.34 -7.06 5.27
CA LYS A 209 11.25 -7.96 6.43
C LYS A 209 9.79 -8.11 6.92
N PHE A 210 8.97 -7.09 6.70
CA PHE A 210 7.54 -7.03 7.00
C PHE A 210 6.88 -6.16 5.92
N PHE A 211 6.09 -5.14 6.28
CA PHE A 211 5.54 -4.18 5.31
C PHE A 211 6.64 -3.44 4.54
N HIS A 212 6.43 -3.21 3.25
CA HIS A 212 7.36 -2.47 2.41
C HIS A 212 7.30 -0.96 2.66
N VAL A 213 6.08 -0.40 2.64
CA VAL A 213 5.82 1.02 2.88
C VAL A 213 4.67 1.15 3.87
N ALA A 214 4.81 1.96 4.91
CA ALA A 214 3.72 2.32 5.81
C ALA A 214 3.54 3.83 5.90
N LEU A 215 2.30 4.31 5.78
CA LEU A 215 1.88 5.69 5.98
C LEU A 215 1.05 5.76 7.25
N VAL A 216 1.52 6.50 8.26
CA VAL A 216 0.86 6.61 9.56
C VAL A 216 0.67 8.08 9.89
N GLY A 217 -0.58 8.52 10.05
CA GLY A 217 -0.87 9.91 10.43
C GLY A 217 -0.52 10.94 9.35
N CYS A 218 -0.42 10.55 8.08
CA CYS A 218 0.01 11.44 7.01
C CYS A 218 -1.16 12.27 6.46
N LYS A 219 -0.89 13.53 6.07
CA LYS A 219 -1.87 14.43 5.44
C LYS A 219 -1.36 14.96 4.11
N GLY A 220 -2.13 14.80 3.03
CA GLY A 220 -1.73 15.29 1.71
C GLY A 220 -0.54 14.53 1.12
N PHE A 221 -0.53 13.20 1.23
CA PHE A 221 0.54 12.35 0.70
C PHE A 221 0.28 11.98 -0.76
N ARG A 222 1.28 12.12 -1.62
CA ARG A 222 1.20 11.78 -3.05
C ARG A 222 2.32 10.82 -3.45
N GLY A 223 2.00 9.56 -3.69
CA GLY A 223 2.92 8.53 -4.18
C GLY A 223 2.69 8.21 -5.64
N SER A 224 3.75 8.15 -6.46
CA SER A 224 3.64 7.71 -7.86
C SER A 224 4.86 6.95 -8.37
N GLY A 225 4.66 5.98 -9.27
CA GLY A 225 5.78 5.23 -9.85
C GLY A 225 6.51 4.36 -8.83
N ILE A 226 5.84 3.97 -7.74
CA ILE A 226 6.43 3.14 -6.69
C ILE A 226 6.49 1.70 -7.20
N ARG A 227 7.64 1.05 -7.05
CA ARG A 227 7.82 -0.37 -7.39
C ARG A 227 8.11 -1.18 -6.14
N ILE A 228 7.34 -2.23 -5.91
CA ILE A 228 7.49 -3.11 -4.75
C ILE A 228 7.60 -4.55 -5.23
N SER A 229 8.62 -5.27 -4.74
CA SER A 229 8.83 -6.67 -5.09
C SER A 229 9.34 -7.49 -3.91
N ALA A 230 8.68 -8.61 -3.65
CA ALA A 230 9.13 -9.70 -2.77
C ALA A 230 8.56 -11.04 -3.31
N PRO A 231 9.15 -12.19 -2.93
CA PRO A 231 8.62 -13.51 -3.31
C PRO A 231 7.16 -13.70 -2.90
N ALA A 232 6.39 -14.47 -3.68
CA ALA A 232 4.96 -14.71 -3.41
C ALA A 232 4.69 -15.43 -2.08
N ASN A 233 5.70 -16.10 -1.50
CA ASN A 233 5.62 -16.79 -0.23
C ASN A 233 6.24 -16.00 0.95
N SER A 234 6.60 -14.72 0.76
CA SER A 234 7.13 -13.90 1.86
C SER A 234 6.02 -13.49 2.84
N PRO A 235 6.11 -13.83 4.13
CA PRO A 235 5.01 -13.66 5.07
C PRO A 235 4.84 -12.20 5.51
N ASN A 236 3.61 -11.67 5.45
CA ASN A 236 3.24 -10.33 5.88
C ASN A 236 4.09 -9.21 5.25
N THR A 237 4.42 -9.38 3.98
CA THR A 237 5.10 -8.35 3.18
C THR A 237 4.10 -7.46 2.46
N ASP A 238 3.23 -6.79 3.20
CA ASP A 238 2.26 -5.87 2.60
C ASP A 238 3.00 -4.79 1.81
N GLY A 239 2.44 -4.39 0.66
CA GLY A 239 3.06 -3.39 -0.21
C GLY A 239 3.00 -2.00 0.41
N ILE A 240 1.83 -1.37 0.38
CA ILE A 240 1.61 -0.04 0.98
C ILE A 240 0.51 -0.13 2.03
N HIS A 241 0.89 0.03 3.30
CA HIS A 241 -0.04 0.13 4.41
C HIS A 241 -0.38 1.59 4.71
N ILE A 242 -1.67 1.93 4.85
CA ILE A 242 -2.12 3.29 5.13
C ILE A 242 -2.99 3.27 6.38
N GLU A 243 -2.61 4.02 7.40
CA GLU A 243 -3.33 4.12 8.67
C GLU A 243 -3.40 5.59 9.13
N GLN A 244 -4.54 5.98 9.72
CA GLN A 244 -4.78 7.29 10.32
C GLN A 244 -4.44 8.48 9.38
N SER A 245 -4.58 8.29 8.07
CA SER A 245 -4.10 9.26 7.09
C SER A 245 -5.25 9.93 6.35
N GLN A 246 -4.99 11.12 5.83
CA GLN A 246 -5.98 11.95 5.15
C GLN A 246 -5.42 12.50 3.84
N ASP A 247 -6.25 12.59 2.80
CA ASP A 247 -5.87 13.14 1.49
C ASP A 247 -4.65 12.43 0.90
N VAL A 248 -4.73 11.10 0.79
CA VAL A 248 -3.65 10.26 0.25
C VAL A 248 -3.98 9.87 -1.18
N THR A 249 -3.02 10.06 -2.09
CA THR A 249 -3.09 9.59 -3.48
C THR A 249 -1.93 8.65 -3.76
N ILE A 250 -2.21 7.43 -4.20
CA ILE A 250 -1.21 6.49 -4.72
C ILE A 250 -1.59 6.16 -6.16
N GLN A 251 -0.66 6.39 -7.09
CA GLN A 251 -0.94 6.18 -8.51
C GLN A 251 0.19 5.49 -9.28
N GLN A 252 -0.15 4.85 -10.40
CA GLN A 252 0.82 4.37 -11.40
C GLN A 252 1.97 3.57 -10.77
N SER A 253 1.62 2.57 -9.96
CA SER A 253 2.57 1.84 -9.12
C SER A 253 2.38 0.33 -9.31
N SER A 254 3.46 -0.44 -9.11
CA SER A 254 3.46 -1.89 -9.28
C SER A 254 3.86 -2.57 -7.99
N VAL A 255 3.10 -3.56 -7.55
CA VAL A 255 3.33 -4.25 -6.28
C VAL A 255 3.17 -5.75 -6.46
N SER A 256 4.23 -6.48 -6.13
CA SER A 256 4.28 -7.94 -6.15
C SER A 256 4.88 -8.42 -4.84
N THR A 257 4.08 -9.05 -3.98
CA THR A 257 4.52 -9.46 -2.64
C THR A 257 3.84 -10.76 -2.21
N GLY A 258 4.11 -11.25 -1.00
CA GLY A 258 3.38 -12.39 -0.44
C GLY A 258 2.10 -12.04 0.34
N ASP A 259 1.71 -10.76 0.43
CA ASP A 259 0.53 -10.33 1.23
C ASP A 259 -0.24 -9.20 0.51
N ASP A 260 -0.95 -8.34 1.26
CA ASP A 260 -1.82 -7.30 0.74
C ASP A 260 -1.03 -6.27 -0.09
N CYS A 261 -1.53 -5.94 -1.28
CA CYS A 261 -0.89 -5.01 -2.21
C CYS A 261 -0.88 -3.58 -1.67
N ILE A 262 -2.07 -3.14 -1.27
CA ILE A 262 -2.32 -1.90 -0.55
C ILE A 262 -3.39 -2.22 0.49
N SER A 263 -3.08 -1.98 1.76
CA SER A 263 -3.97 -2.24 2.89
C SER A 263 -4.38 -0.94 3.56
N ILE A 264 -5.67 -0.80 3.86
CA ILE A 264 -6.24 0.39 4.50
C ILE A 264 -6.61 0.05 5.94
N GLY A 265 -5.82 0.53 6.90
CA GLY A 265 -6.13 0.44 8.32
C GLY A 265 -7.22 1.42 8.76
N GLN A 266 -7.40 1.53 10.07
CA GLN A 266 -8.36 2.44 10.70
C GLN A 266 -7.99 3.94 10.53
N GLY A 267 -8.98 4.81 10.68
CA GLY A 267 -8.76 6.27 10.75
C GLY A 267 -8.41 6.98 9.45
N ASN A 268 -8.72 6.39 8.30
CA ASN A 268 -8.39 6.95 7.00
C ASN A 268 -9.53 7.77 6.39
N SER A 269 -9.20 8.89 5.73
CA SER A 269 -10.18 9.70 4.99
C SER A 269 -9.66 10.21 3.64
N ARG A 270 -10.51 10.15 2.60
CA ARG A 270 -10.19 10.65 1.25
C ARG A 270 -8.90 10.05 0.68
N ILE A 271 -8.95 8.74 0.47
CA ILE A 271 -7.85 7.95 -0.10
C ILE A 271 -8.19 7.63 -1.56
N THR A 272 -7.27 7.93 -2.47
CA THR A 272 -7.39 7.61 -3.90
C THR A 272 -6.25 6.72 -4.34
N ILE A 273 -6.59 5.58 -4.95
CA ILE A 273 -5.66 4.58 -5.47
C ILE A 273 -6.00 4.38 -6.95
N SER A 274 -5.04 4.58 -7.86
CA SER A 274 -5.31 4.47 -9.30
C SER A 274 -4.15 3.92 -10.11
N GLY A 275 -4.43 3.16 -11.18
CA GLY A 275 -3.35 2.69 -12.06
C GLY A 275 -2.38 1.73 -11.37
N ILE A 276 -2.89 0.84 -10.51
CA ILE A 276 -2.07 -0.11 -9.78
C ILE A 276 -2.04 -1.44 -10.54
N THR A 277 -0.84 -1.99 -10.69
CA THR A 277 -0.65 -3.39 -11.12
C THR A 277 -0.25 -4.21 -9.91
N CYS A 278 -1.03 -5.23 -9.60
CA CYS A 278 -0.85 -6.05 -8.43
C CYS A 278 -0.74 -7.53 -8.76
N GLY A 279 0.21 -8.20 -8.13
CA GLY A 279 0.32 -9.65 -8.20
C GLY A 279 1.75 -10.14 -8.44
N PRO A 280 2.12 -11.33 -7.92
CA PRO A 280 1.32 -12.20 -7.03
C PRO A 280 1.12 -11.58 -5.63
N GLY A 281 0.37 -12.25 -4.74
CA GLY A 281 0.13 -11.84 -3.34
C GLY A 281 -1.32 -11.98 -2.88
N HIS A 282 -1.72 -11.32 -1.81
CA HIS A 282 -3.11 -11.34 -1.31
C HIS A 282 -4.07 -10.38 -2.04
N GLY A 283 -3.59 -9.54 -2.96
CA GLY A 283 -4.43 -8.67 -3.82
C GLY A 283 -4.57 -7.21 -3.37
N ILE A 284 -5.29 -6.40 -4.16
CA ILE A 284 -5.50 -4.96 -3.90
C ILE A 284 -6.62 -4.70 -2.89
N SER A 285 -6.36 -3.74 -2.01
CA SER A 285 -7.36 -3.11 -1.15
C SER A 285 -8.05 -4.08 -0.24
N SER A 286 -7.25 -4.69 0.64
CA SER A 286 -7.77 -5.14 1.92
C SER A 286 -8.06 -3.90 2.78
N VAL A 287 -9.31 -3.47 2.78
CA VAL A 287 -9.81 -2.56 3.82
C VAL A 287 -9.92 -3.35 5.10
N GLY A 288 -9.15 -2.97 6.09
CA GLY A 288 -9.02 -3.66 7.37
C GLY A 288 -7.81 -4.59 7.47
N SER A 289 -7.75 -5.45 8.49
CA SER A 289 -8.89 -5.75 9.37
C SER A 289 -9.30 -4.58 10.24
N LEU A 290 -10.57 -4.21 10.19
CA LEU A 290 -11.18 -3.17 11.02
C LEU A 290 -11.93 -3.81 12.21
N GLY A 291 -12.07 -3.07 13.30
CA GLY A 291 -12.75 -3.50 14.51
C GLY A 291 -11.93 -4.47 15.35
N LYS A 292 -10.60 -4.43 15.29
CA LYS A 292 -9.74 -5.22 16.19
C LYS A 292 -9.67 -4.60 17.58
N TYR A 293 -9.55 -3.27 17.65
CA TYR A 293 -9.33 -2.53 18.90
C TYR A 293 -10.54 -1.67 19.28
N ALA A 294 -10.71 -1.40 20.58
CA ALA A 294 -11.88 -0.69 21.13
C ALA A 294 -12.01 0.76 20.64
N TYR A 295 -10.89 1.42 20.34
CA TYR A 295 -10.83 2.84 20.02
C TYR A 295 -10.31 3.10 18.60
N GLU A 296 -10.66 2.23 17.65
CA GLU A 296 -10.40 2.48 16.24
C GLU A 296 -11.21 3.69 15.74
N LYS A 297 -10.68 4.37 14.71
CA LYS A 297 -11.32 5.48 14.04
C LYS A 297 -11.96 5.01 12.72
N ASP A 298 -12.99 5.74 12.31
CA ASP A 298 -13.71 5.52 11.06
C ASP A 298 -12.80 5.52 9.82
N VAL A 299 -13.23 4.79 8.79
CA VAL A 299 -12.61 4.77 7.46
C VAL A 299 -13.65 5.24 6.44
N ARG A 300 -13.40 6.39 5.78
CA ARG A 300 -14.38 6.97 4.84
C ARG A 300 -13.77 7.58 3.59
N GLY A 301 -14.43 7.42 2.45
CA GLY A 301 -14.01 8.05 1.20
C GLY A 301 -12.77 7.37 0.61
N LEU A 302 -12.92 6.12 0.20
CA LEU A 302 -11.89 5.35 -0.52
C LEU A 302 -12.31 5.22 -1.99
N VAL A 303 -11.41 5.54 -2.92
CA VAL A 303 -11.60 5.29 -4.35
C VAL A 303 -10.43 4.48 -4.87
N VAL A 304 -10.71 3.31 -5.43
CA VAL A 304 -9.75 2.42 -6.08
C VAL A 304 -10.19 2.24 -7.52
N ARG A 305 -9.32 2.60 -8.47
CA ARG A 305 -9.73 2.58 -9.88
C ARG A 305 -8.65 2.23 -10.88
N ASN A 306 -9.08 1.85 -12.08
CA ASN A 306 -8.20 1.66 -13.25
C ASN A 306 -7.00 0.77 -12.91
N SER A 307 -7.25 -0.39 -12.30
CA SER A 307 -6.19 -1.24 -11.74
C SER A 307 -6.31 -2.68 -12.23
N ILE A 308 -5.20 -3.39 -12.23
CA ILE A 308 -5.08 -4.78 -12.69
C ILE A 308 -4.56 -5.64 -11.55
N LEU A 309 -5.26 -6.72 -11.24
CA LEU A 309 -4.85 -7.72 -10.27
C LEU A 309 -4.63 -9.04 -11.00
N SER A 310 -3.49 -9.69 -10.80
CA SER A 310 -3.14 -10.93 -11.50
C SER A 310 -2.56 -11.97 -10.55
N GLY A 311 -3.13 -13.17 -10.52
CA GLY A 311 -2.61 -14.27 -9.70
C GLY A 311 -2.59 -13.98 -8.20
N THR A 312 -3.54 -13.18 -7.71
CA THR A 312 -3.65 -12.81 -6.29
C THR A 312 -4.67 -13.69 -5.56
N ALA A 313 -4.48 -13.91 -4.26
CA ALA A 313 -5.40 -14.70 -3.43
C ALA A 313 -6.78 -14.03 -3.27
N ASN A 314 -6.81 -12.70 -3.25
CA ASN A 314 -8.05 -11.93 -3.22
C ASN A 314 -8.02 -10.83 -4.28
N GLY A 315 -9.18 -10.35 -4.67
CA GLY A 315 -9.31 -9.14 -5.45
C GLY A 315 -9.53 -7.96 -4.50
N VAL A 316 -10.69 -7.32 -4.60
CA VAL A 316 -11.11 -6.28 -3.66
C VAL A 316 -11.68 -6.94 -2.40
N ARG A 317 -11.18 -6.55 -1.22
CA ARG A 317 -11.55 -7.17 0.05
C ARG A 317 -11.83 -6.16 1.16
N ILE A 318 -13.00 -6.23 1.79
CA ILE A 318 -13.29 -5.52 3.04
C ILE A 318 -13.39 -6.55 4.16
N LYS A 319 -12.52 -6.49 5.18
CA LYS A 319 -12.47 -7.47 6.28
C LYS A 319 -12.65 -6.78 7.64
N THR A 320 -13.59 -7.25 8.45
CA THR A 320 -13.84 -6.75 9.81
C THR A 320 -13.89 -7.89 10.80
N TRP A 321 -13.33 -7.69 11.99
CA TRP A 321 -13.28 -8.73 13.04
C TRP A 321 -14.68 -9.15 13.45
N ALA A 322 -14.90 -10.46 13.52
CA ALA A 322 -16.19 -11.05 13.87
C ALA A 322 -16.73 -10.58 15.23
N ASN A 323 -15.85 -10.24 16.17
CA ASN A 323 -16.13 -9.87 17.55
C ASN A 323 -15.60 -8.46 17.89
N SER A 324 -15.87 -7.49 17.02
CA SER A 324 -15.30 -6.16 17.20
C SER A 324 -15.73 -5.49 18.52
N PRO A 325 -14.79 -4.99 19.34
CA PRO A 325 -15.08 -4.45 20.67
C PRO A 325 -15.73 -3.05 20.65
N GLY A 326 -15.77 -2.38 19.50
CA GLY A 326 -16.32 -1.05 19.33
C GLY A 326 -17.03 -0.86 17.99
N ALA A 327 -17.98 0.08 17.95
CA ALA A 327 -18.68 0.45 16.73
C ALA A 327 -17.91 1.56 15.99
N ILE A 328 -17.47 1.26 14.77
CA ILE A 328 -16.85 2.22 13.85
C ILE A 328 -17.55 2.18 12.49
N VAL A 329 -17.37 3.22 11.68
CA VAL A 329 -17.95 3.32 10.34
C VAL A 329 -16.90 3.07 9.28
N ALA A 330 -17.22 2.16 8.35
CA ALA A 330 -16.50 1.94 7.10
C ALA A 330 -17.43 2.28 5.94
N ALA A 331 -17.30 3.48 5.36
CA ALA A 331 -18.29 3.95 4.40
C ALA A 331 -17.75 4.75 3.22
N ASN A 332 -18.58 4.90 2.18
CA ASN A 332 -18.26 5.68 0.98
C ASN A 332 -16.99 5.16 0.29
N MET A 333 -17.09 3.94 -0.25
CA MET A 333 -15.97 3.28 -0.93
C MET A 333 -16.37 2.90 -2.36
N THR A 334 -15.52 3.23 -3.33
CA THR A 334 -15.74 2.92 -4.74
C THR A 334 -14.57 2.13 -5.31
N PHE A 335 -14.88 1.00 -5.92
CA PHE A 335 -13.97 0.13 -6.65
C PHE A 335 -14.42 0.08 -8.09
N GLU A 336 -13.72 0.75 -9.00
CA GLU A 336 -14.16 0.93 -10.37
C GLU A 336 -13.11 0.59 -11.44
N ASN A 337 -13.54 0.05 -12.59
CA ASN A 337 -12.66 -0.24 -13.72
C ASN A 337 -11.47 -1.13 -13.31
N ILE A 338 -11.77 -2.28 -12.72
CA ILE A 338 -10.75 -3.22 -12.24
C ILE A 338 -10.74 -4.46 -13.12
N VAL A 339 -9.55 -4.86 -13.58
CA VAL A 339 -9.34 -6.11 -14.32
C VAL A 339 -8.72 -7.14 -13.37
N MET A 340 -9.30 -8.33 -13.32
CA MET A 340 -8.86 -9.43 -12.48
C MET A 340 -8.46 -10.61 -13.36
N ASN A 341 -7.21 -11.07 -13.26
CA ASN A 341 -6.70 -12.19 -14.02
C ASN A 341 -6.34 -13.31 -13.06
N ASN A 342 -7.09 -14.42 -13.09
CA ASN A 342 -6.85 -15.58 -12.25
C ASN A 342 -6.73 -15.21 -10.75
N VAL A 343 -7.69 -14.42 -10.25
CA VAL A 343 -7.73 -13.97 -8.86
C VAL A 343 -8.57 -14.96 -8.04
N ALA A 344 -8.05 -15.52 -6.95
CA ALA A 344 -8.73 -16.61 -6.26
C ALA A 344 -10.07 -16.19 -5.64
N ASN A 345 -10.15 -15.04 -4.96
CA ASN A 345 -11.38 -14.51 -4.39
C ASN A 345 -11.61 -13.04 -4.81
N PRO A 346 -12.18 -12.80 -6.01
CA PRO A 346 -12.28 -11.49 -6.65
C PRO A 346 -12.94 -10.36 -5.83
N ILE A 347 -14.15 -10.56 -5.29
CA ILE A 347 -14.88 -9.52 -4.55
C ILE A 347 -15.31 -10.09 -3.20
N ILE A 348 -14.83 -9.50 -2.11
CA ILE A 348 -15.11 -9.96 -0.75
C ILE A 348 -15.55 -8.82 0.16
N ILE A 349 -16.65 -9.03 0.88
CA ILE A 349 -16.93 -8.40 2.17
C ILE A 349 -17.00 -9.53 3.20
N ASP A 350 -16.15 -9.47 4.23
CA ASP A 350 -16.10 -10.46 5.30
C ASP A 350 -16.11 -9.78 6.67
N GLN A 351 -17.30 -9.68 7.27
CA GLN A 351 -17.47 -9.20 8.65
C GLN A 351 -17.37 -10.32 9.69
N LEU A 352 -16.97 -11.51 9.28
CA LEU A 352 -16.76 -12.68 10.14
C LEU A 352 -15.27 -13.06 10.16
N TYR A 353 -14.40 -12.09 9.89
CA TYR A 353 -12.97 -12.32 9.77
C TYR A 353 -12.39 -12.82 11.09
N CYS A 354 -11.76 -13.99 11.02
CA CYS A 354 -11.04 -14.63 12.12
C CYS A 354 -9.76 -15.28 11.57
N PRO A 355 -8.58 -14.67 11.78
CA PRO A 355 -7.33 -15.18 11.23
C PRO A 355 -6.71 -16.33 12.03
N TYR A 356 -7.32 -16.76 13.14
CA TYR A 356 -6.79 -17.80 14.04
C TYR A 356 -7.70 -19.02 14.09
N ALA A 357 -7.21 -20.12 14.67
CA ALA A 357 -7.95 -21.38 14.80
C ALA A 357 -9.31 -21.22 15.50
N SER A 358 -9.45 -20.25 16.41
CA SER A 358 -10.71 -19.88 17.04
C SER A 358 -10.70 -18.40 17.44
N CYS A 359 -11.79 -17.69 17.19
CA CYS A 359 -12.06 -16.36 17.75
C CYS A 359 -13.29 -16.45 18.65
N ALA A 360 -13.27 -15.78 19.81
CA ALA A 360 -14.43 -15.72 20.69
C ALA A 360 -15.58 -14.99 19.98
N SER A 361 -16.58 -15.73 19.50
CA SER A 361 -17.65 -15.23 18.62
C SER A 361 -18.97 -14.98 19.35
N SER A 362 -18.95 -14.67 20.65
CA SER A 362 -20.18 -14.46 21.42
C SER A 362 -20.90 -13.15 21.07
N VAL A 363 -20.21 -12.21 20.41
CA VAL A 363 -20.75 -10.90 20.01
C VAL A 363 -20.49 -10.67 18.52
N PRO A 364 -21.50 -10.23 17.74
CA PRO A 364 -21.32 -9.94 16.32
C PRO A 364 -20.47 -8.68 16.07
N SER A 365 -19.89 -8.56 14.88
CA SER A 365 -19.19 -7.35 14.45
C SER A 365 -20.13 -6.15 14.47
N LEU A 366 -19.68 -5.07 15.10
CA LEU A 366 -20.33 -3.77 15.24
C LEU A 366 -19.84 -2.74 14.22
N VAL A 367 -18.89 -3.13 13.35
CA VAL A 367 -18.43 -2.26 12.25
C VAL A 367 -19.56 -2.04 11.25
N ARG A 368 -19.92 -0.77 11.04
CA ARG A 368 -21.00 -0.35 10.14
C ARG A 368 -20.46 -0.14 8.73
N ILE A 369 -20.71 -1.09 7.85
CA ILE A 369 -20.34 -0.99 6.43
C ILE A 369 -21.51 -0.36 5.65
N SER A 370 -21.27 0.77 4.98
CA SER A 370 -22.27 1.37 4.11
C SER A 370 -21.71 2.05 2.85
N ASP A 371 -22.56 2.20 1.83
CA ASP A 371 -22.25 3.01 0.64
C ASP A 371 -21.00 2.51 -0.08
N ILE A 372 -21.02 1.22 -0.44
CA ILE A 372 -19.93 0.54 -1.16
C ILE A 372 -20.37 0.34 -2.61
N SER A 373 -19.52 0.72 -3.54
CA SER A 373 -19.78 0.59 -4.98
C SER A 373 -18.70 -0.24 -5.65
N PHE A 374 -19.10 -1.35 -6.27
CA PHE A 374 -18.28 -2.15 -7.18
C PHE A 374 -18.78 -1.91 -8.59
N LYS A 375 -17.95 -1.35 -9.47
CA LYS A 375 -18.38 -0.91 -10.81
C LYS A 375 -17.41 -1.34 -11.91
N ASN A 376 -17.90 -1.93 -12.99
CA ASN A 376 -17.05 -2.30 -14.14
C ASN A 376 -15.83 -3.14 -13.71
N ILE A 377 -16.09 -4.25 -13.03
CA ILE A 377 -15.06 -5.19 -12.58
C ILE A 377 -15.16 -6.43 -13.47
N ARG A 378 -14.06 -6.77 -14.17
CA ARG A 378 -14.08 -7.84 -15.17
C ARG A 378 -12.88 -8.77 -15.10
N GLY A 379 -13.03 -9.99 -15.61
CA GLY A 379 -11.95 -10.94 -15.84
C GLY A 379 -12.24 -12.33 -15.29
N THR A 380 -11.28 -12.96 -14.60
CA THR A 380 -11.34 -14.37 -14.22
C THR A 380 -11.04 -14.63 -12.74
N SER A 381 -11.81 -15.56 -12.17
CA SER A 381 -11.66 -16.09 -10.81
C SER A 381 -10.93 -17.43 -10.82
N ALA A 382 -9.93 -17.59 -9.96
CA ALA A 382 -9.22 -18.88 -9.81
C ALA A 382 -10.02 -19.89 -8.99
N THR A 383 -10.97 -19.45 -8.15
CA THR A 383 -11.90 -20.33 -7.41
C THR A 383 -13.34 -20.18 -7.92
N PRO A 384 -14.23 -21.14 -7.63
CA PRO A 384 -15.63 -21.04 -8.05
C PRO A 384 -16.37 -19.83 -7.47
N VAL A 385 -16.12 -19.46 -6.20
CA VAL A 385 -16.83 -18.34 -5.55
C VAL A 385 -16.14 -17.03 -5.91
N ALA A 386 -16.68 -16.32 -6.91
CA ALA A 386 -16.11 -15.07 -7.39
C ALA A 386 -16.54 -13.85 -6.55
N VAL A 387 -17.74 -13.90 -5.97
CA VAL A 387 -18.30 -12.80 -5.15
C VAL A 387 -18.78 -13.36 -3.81
N MET A 388 -18.25 -12.84 -2.70
CA MET A 388 -18.63 -13.23 -1.34
C MET A 388 -18.99 -12.00 -0.51
N LEU A 389 -20.25 -11.86 -0.12
CA LEU A 389 -20.76 -10.73 0.66
C LEU A 389 -21.31 -11.20 2.01
N ARG A 390 -20.43 -11.35 3.00
CA ARG A 390 -20.76 -11.83 4.36
C ARG A 390 -20.77 -10.69 5.35
N CYS A 391 -21.96 -10.19 5.65
CA CYS A 391 -22.16 -9.11 6.62
C CYS A 391 -22.58 -9.65 7.99
N SER A 392 -22.35 -8.83 9.01
CA SER A 392 -22.68 -9.14 10.40
C SER A 392 -24.20 -9.18 10.58
N HIS A 393 -24.71 -10.17 11.32
CA HIS A 393 -26.12 -10.20 11.70
C HIS A 393 -26.48 -9.04 12.65
N GLY A 394 -25.55 -8.64 13.53
CA GLY A 394 -25.74 -7.51 14.45
C GLY A 394 -25.64 -6.15 13.77
N THR A 395 -25.00 -6.07 12.60
CA THR A 395 -24.85 -4.83 11.82
C THR A 395 -24.82 -5.15 10.32
N PRO A 396 -25.98 -5.43 9.70
CA PRO A 396 -26.08 -5.72 8.27
C PRO A 396 -25.53 -4.58 7.40
N CYS A 397 -24.87 -4.91 6.29
CA CYS A 397 -24.34 -3.91 5.37
C CYS A 397 -25.47 -3.15 4.66
N LYS A 398 -25.26 -1.85 4.41
CA LYS A 398 -26.25 -0.97 3.76
C LYS A 398 -25.72 -0.37 2.46
N ASN A 399 -26.59 -0.19 1.46
CA ASN A 399 -26.25 0.49 0.21
C ASN A 399 -25.01 -0.05 -0.51
N VAL A 400 -24.87 -1.38 -0.56
CA VAL A 400 -23.81 -2.04 -1.34
C VAL A 400 -24.34 -2.24 -2.76
N ARG A 401 -23.62 -1.71 -3.74
CA ARG A 401 -24.00 -1.75 -5.16
C ARG A 401 -22.96 -2.51 -5.98
N LEU A 402 -23.43 -3.40 -6.85
CA LEU A 402 -22.62 -4.10 -7.84
C LEU A 402 -23.17 -3.76 -9.22
N GLN A 403 -22.37 -3.08 -10.03
CA GLN A 403 -22.73 -2.65 -11.38
C GLN A 403 -21.71 -3.17 -12.37
N ASP A 404 -22.16 -3.84 -13.43
CA ASP A 404 -21.28 -4.31 -14.52
C ASP A 404 -20.11 -5.16 -14.00
N VAL A 405 -20.43 -6.25 -13.31
CA VAL A 405 -19.47 -7.23 -12.79
C VAL A 405 -19.48 -8.47 -13.68
N HIS A 406 -18.31 -8.83 -14.21
CA HIS A 406 -18.13 -10.01 -15.08
C HIS A 406 -16.87 -10.78 -14.73
N LEU A 407 -17.02 -11.84 -13.93
CA LEU A 407 -15.96 -12.67 -13.41
C LEU A 407 -16.22 -14.14 -13.78
N ASP A 408 -15.53 -14.63 -14.80
CA ASP A 408 -15.62 -16.02 -15.24
C ASP A 408 -14.72 -16.95 -14.44
N HIS A 409 -15.11 -18.21 -14.29
CA HIS A 409 -14.20 -19.25 -13.83
C HIS A 409 -13.82 -20.12 -15.04
N PRO A 410 -12.52 -20.26 -15.38
CA PRO A 410 -12.09 -20.99 -16.57
C PRO A 410 -12.27 -22.52 -16.46
N GLY A 411 -12.62 -23.03 -15.29
CA GLY A 411 -12.91 -24.45 -15.07
C GLY A 411 -14.27 -24.89 -15.63
N ARG A 412 -14.58 -26.19 -15.48
CA ARG A 412 -15.89 -26.74 -15.85
C ARG A 412 -17.06 -26.17 -15.02
N LEU A 413 -16.75 -25.68 -13.83
CA LEU A 413 -17.73 -25.04 -12.95
C LEU A 413 -17.90 -23.59 -13.36
N ARG A 414 -19.14 -23.10 -13.36
CA ARG A 414 -19.40 -21.66 -13.52
C ARG A 414 -18.98 -20.94 -12.24
N SER A 415 -18.57 -19.69 -12.36
CA SER A 415 -18.39 -18.82 -11.20
C SER A 415 -19.73 -18.69 -10.46
N SER A 416 -19.65 -18.53 -9.14
CA SER A 416 -20.79 -18.38 -8.24
C SER A 416 -20.60 -17.20 -7.30
N SER A 417 -21.71 -16.73 -6.73
CA SER A 417 -21.71 -15.72 -5.67
C SER A 417 -22.23 -16.33 -4.36
N THR A 418 -21.96 -15.69 -3.22
CA THR A 418 -22.52 -16.01 -1.90
C THR A 418 -22.83 -14.73 -1.14
N CYS A 419 -23.89 -14.73 -0.33
CA CYS A 419 -24.31 -13.57 0.45
C CYS A 419 -24.88 -13.95 1.82
N MET A 420 -24.75 -13.05 2.79
CA MET A 420 -25.29 -13.19 4.15
C MET A 420 -25.53 -11.81 4.77
N ASN A 421 -26.71 -11.60 5.36
CA ASN A 421 -27.11 -10.36 6.07
C ASN A 421 -26.93 -9.07 5.23
N ILE A 422 -27.32 -9.11 3.96
CA ILE A 422 -27.14 -7.98 3.03
C ILE A 422 -28.27 -7.91 2.01
N LYS A 423 -28.71 -6.68 1.70
CA LYS A 423 -29.58 -6.38 0.55
C LYS A 423 -28.78 -5.56 -0.46
N ALA A 424 -28.01 -6.25 -1.30
CA ALA A 424 -27.19 -5.60 -2.33
C ALA A 424 -28.05 -5.19 -3.53
N ILE A 425 -27.65 -4.10 -4.18
CA ILE A 425 -28.30 -3.55 -5.38
C ILE A 425 -27.46 -3.94 -6.59
N TYR A 426 -28.10 -4.56 -7.58
CA TYR A 426 -27.44 -5.04 -8.79
C TYR A 426 -27.93 -4.28 -10.01
N SER A 427 -27.04 -3.96 -10.95
CA SER A 427 -27.39 -3.36 -12.24
C SER A 427 -26.40 -3.75 -13.35
N GLY A 428 -26.85 -3.71 -14.60
CA GLY A 428 -26.01 -4.08 -15.74
C GLY A 428 -25.60 -5.55 -15.72
N THR A 429 -24.41 -5.85 -16.24
CA THR A 429 -23.90 -7.24 -16.33
C THR A 429 -23.61 -7.82 -14.96
N GLN A 430 -24.05 -9.06 -14.69
CA GLN A 430 -23.78 -9.79 -13.45
C GLN A 430 -23.37 -11.24 -13.75
N ILE A 431 -22.07 -11.46 -13.82
CA ILE A 431 -21.44 -12.78 -13.90
C ILE A 431 -20.40 -12.82 -12.77
N PRO A 432 -20.51 -13.73 -11.79
CA PRO A 432 -21.60 -14.69 -11.58
C PRO A 432 -22.95 -14.01 -11.32
N LEU A 433 -24.04 -14.76 -11.54
CA LEU A 433 -25.38 -14.29 -11.16
C LEU A 433 -25.44 -14.09 -9.63
N PRO A 434 -26.18 -13.08 -9.14
CA PRO A 434 -26.45 -12.92 -7.72
C PRO A 434 -27.16 -14.16 -7.17
N VAL A 435 -26.82 -14.58 -5.95
CA VAL A 435 -27.58 -15.65 -5.28
C VAL A 435 -29.01 -15.17 -5.07
N ALA A 436 -29.96 -15.85 -5.69
CA ALA A 436 -31.37 -15.74 -5.37
C ALA A 436 -31.86 -17.14 -4.94
N PHE A 437 -32.69 -17.21 -3.89
CA PHE A 437 -33.58 -18.34 -3.58
C PHE A 437 -33.09 -19.63 -2.88
N ARG A 438 -31.99 -19.65 -2.11
CA ARG A 438 -31.82 -20.71 -1.09
C ARG A 438 -31.43 -20.13 0.28
N GLU A 439 -32.47 -19.78 1.01
CA GLU A 439 -32.58 -19.50 2.45
C GLU A 439 -31.77 -18.32 3.06
N ARG A 440 -32.56 -17.30 3.45
CA ARG A 440 -32.31 -16.15 4.33
C ARG A 440 -31.37 -15.04 3.80
N ASN A 441 -31.97 -14.29 2.87
CA ASN A 441 -31.73 -12.89 2.48
C ASN A 441 -30.65 -12.60 1.41
N CYS A 442 -31.06 -12.78 0.15
CA CYS A 442 -30.71 -11.92 -0.98
C CYS A 442 -31.99 -11.67 -1.81
N GLU A 443 -32.51 -10.43 -1.84
CA GLU A 443 -33.61 -10.05 -2.73
C GLU A 443 -33.24 -8.81 -3.55
N GLY A 444 -33.36 -8.95 -4.87
CA GLY A 444 -33.25 -7.88 -5.87
C GLY A 444 -33.65 -8.42 -7.24
N ALA A 445 -34.76 -7.91 -7.77
CA ALA A 445 -35.44 -8.36 -8.98
C ALA A 445 -34.68 -8.02 -10.28
N GLY A 446 -34.51 -9.03 -11.14
CA GLY A 446 -34.23 -8.84 -12.56
C GLY A 446 -35.43 -9.32 -13.38
N ARG A 447 -36.34 -8.41 -13.76
CA ARG A 447 -37.32 -8.67 -14.83
C ARG A 447 -36.83 -8.09 -16.14
N ARG A 448 -36.59 -9.01 -17.10
CA ARG A 448 -36.80 -8.96 -18.58
C ARG A 448 -35.91 -7.96 -19.34
N TRP A 449 -35.42 -8.24 -20.55
CA TRP A 449 -36.15 -8.60 -21.76
C TRP A 449 -35.28 -9.44 -22.74
N CYS A 450 -35.87 -10.49 -23.31
CA CYS A 450 -35.61 -10.94 -24.68
C CYS A 450 -36.90 -11.63 -25.17
N SER A 451 -37.76 -10.88 -25.84
CA SER A 451 -38.69 -11.39 -26.84
C SER A 451 -39.01 -10.22 -27.76
N ALA A 452 -38.62 -10.38 -29.02
CA ALA A 452 -38.89 -9.46 -30.09
C ALA A 452 -40.37 -9.56 -30.45
N GLU A 453 -41.09 -8.44 -30.45
CA GLU A 453 -42.33 -8.30 -31.20
C GLU A 453 -42.20 -7.09 -32.12
N HIS A 454 -42.23 -7.39 -33.42
CA HIS A 454 -42.46 -6.44 -34.48
C HIS A 454 -43.85 -5.82 -34.30
N GLY A 455 -43.90 -4.51 -34.14
CA GLY A 455 -45.14 -3.74 -34.31
C GLY A 455 -45.44 -3.56 -35.79
N SER A 456 -46.66 -3.91 -36.20
CA SER A 456 -47.28 -3.42 -37.43
C SER A 456 -48.81 -3.40 -37.24
N HIS A 457 -49.39 -2.23 -37.50
CA HIS A 457 -50.81 -1.88 -37.42
C HIS A 457 -51.71 -2.78 -38.30
N LEU A 458 -52.93 -3.11 -37.86
CA LEU A 458 -54.21 -2.73 -38.49
C LEU A 458 -55.45 -3.46 -37.87
N LEU A 459 -56.47 -2.64 -37.56
CA LEU A 459 -57.94 -2.85 -37.62
C LEU A 459 -58.61 -4.13 -37.06
N LEU A 460 -59.44 -3.90 -36.03
CA LEU A 460 -60.45 -4.80 -35.47
C LEU A 460 -61.69 -4.91 -36.38
N GLY A 461 -62.10 -6.14 -36.71
CA GLY A 461 -63.37 -6.50 -37.34
C GLY A 461 -64.04 -7.69 -36.61
N ARG A 462 -65.37 -7.66 -36.51
CA ARG A 462 -66.26 -8.47 -35.67
C ARG A 462 -66.45 -9.94 -36.14
N GLY A 463 -66.69 -10.86 -35.18
CA GLY A 463 -67.80 -11.85 -35.26
C GLY A 463 -67.52 -13.38 -35.29
N PHE A 464 -67.94 -14.07 -34.21
CA PHE A 464 -68.51 -15.46 -34.14
C PHE A 464 -67.58 -16.73 -34.19
N PRO A 465 -67.98 -17.92 -33.64
CA PRO A 465 -67.50 -18.43 -32.34
C PRO A 465 -66.88 -19.89 -32.37
N PRO A 466 -66.87 -20.70 -31.28
CA PRO A 466 -65.69 -21.35 -30.71
C PRO A 466 -65.40 -22.78 -31.21
N ALA A 467 -64.14 -23.24 -31.13
CA ALA A 467 -63.82 -24.66 -31.26
C ALA A 467 -62.60 -25.09 -30.43
N PHE A 468 -62.88 -25.92 -29.44
CA PHE A 468 -62.13 -27.07 -28.91
C PHE A 468 -60.62 -26.96 -28.60
N CYS A 469 -60.33 -27.14 -27.31
CA CYS A 469 -59.05 -27.60 -26.78
C CYS A 469 -58.68 -28.99 -27.31
N VAL A 470 -57.44 -29.17 -27.75
CA VAL A 470 -56.77 -30.48 -27.80
C VAL A 470 -55.37 -30.32 -27.22
N PHE A 471 -55.15 -30.93 -26.05
CA PHE A 471 -53.84 -31.18 -25.48
C PHE A 471 -53.18 -32.35 -26.22
N SER A 472 -51.89 -32.22 -26.57
CA SER A 472 -51.04 -33.39 -26.78
C SER A 472 -49.72 -33.19 -26.04
N LEU A 473 -49.60 -33.90 -24.92
CA LEU A 473 -48.33 -34.19 -24.26
C LEU A 473 -47.67 -35.34 -25.03
N THR A 474 -46.41 -35.16 -25.43
CA THR A 474 -45.54 -36.30 -25.74
C THR A 474 -44.37 -36.27 -24.77
N ALA A 475 -44.42 -37.16 -23.77
CA ALA A 475 -43.32 -37.49 -22.88
C ALA A 475 -42.61 -38.73 -23.45
N VAL A 476 -41.29 -38.65 -23.63
CA VAL A 476 -40.45 -39.80 -23.96
C VAL A 476 -39.73 -40.24 -22.69
N TYR A 477 -40.13 -41.41 -22.17
CA TYR A 477 -39.42 -42.14 -21.12
C TYR A 477 -38.37 -43.05 -21.76
N GLY A 478 -37.11 -42.88 -21.36
CA GLY A 478 -36.02 -43.83 -21.63
C GLY A 478 -35.85 -44.78 -20.45
N PHE A 479 -36.14 -46.06 -20.65
CA PHE A 479 -35.94 -47.13 -19.68
C PHE A 479 -34.52 -47.71 -19.80
N LEU A 480 -33.84 -47.79 -18.66
CA LEU A 480 -32.66 -48.63 -18.41
C LEU A 480 -33.10 -50.07 -18.19
N SER A 481 -32.40 -51.05 -18.76
CA SER A 481 -32.23 -52.35 -18.11
C SER A 481 -30.89 -52.98 -18.45
N ARG A 482 -30.30 -53.59 -17.43
CA ARG A 482 -29.01 -54.27 -17.38
C ARG A 482 -29.03 -55.59 -18.18
N LYS A 483 -27.92 -55.90 -18.82
CA LYS A 483 -27.18 -57.16 -18.64
C LYS A 483 -25.69 -56.88 -18.77
#